data_AF-A0A3D2GSI9-F1
#
_entry.id   AF-A0A3D2GSI9-F1
#
_cell.length_a   1.000
_cell.length_b   1.000
_cell.length_c   1.000
_cell.angle_alpha   90.00
_cell.angle_beta   90.00
_cell.angle_gamma   90.00
#
_symmetry.space_group_name_H-M   'P 1'
#
loop_
_entity.id
_entity.type
_entity.pdbx_description
1 polymer ?
#
loop_
_entity_poly.entity_id
_entity_poly.type
_entity_poly.pdbx_seq_one_letter_code
_entity_poly.pdbx_strand_id
1 'polypeptide(L)'
;MMFFYRPHGRPNKLQDAMRKMQFRAGLASLFLSLTLAITGITSSAHAVDYVDPAPMLERVKTAARDCRPPESLSVPMITWGADTIAINANGAAETQGGTLFNDAGLDVRLYREDVFAKQVSAFLN
;
A
#
# COMPACT_ATOMS: atom_id res chain seq x y z
N MET A 1 -48.19 56.32 -45.64
CA MET A 1 -47.13 55.38 -45.22
C MET A 1 -47.00 55.49 -43.70
N MET A 2 -47.41 54.45 -42.98
CA MET A 2 -47.67 54.48 -41.54
C MET A 2 -46.38 54.10 -40.77
N PHE A 3 -45.82 55.01 -39.99
CA PHE A 3 -44.69 54.73 -39.09
C PHE A 3 -45.21 54.45 -37.68
N PHE A 4 -45.13 53.20 -37.24
CA PHE A 4 -45.37 52.81 -35.86
C PHE A 4 -44.14 53.16 -35.00
N TYR A 5 -44.31 54.05 -34.03
CA TYR A 5 -43.32 54.33 -32.99
C TYR A 5 -43.44 53.26 -31.88
N ARG A 6 -42.38 52.47 -31.67
CA ARG A 6 -42.29 51.51 -30.56
C ARG A 6 -41.43 52.14 -29.47
N PRO A 7 -41.94 52.45 -28.27
CA PRO A 7 -41.10 52.98 -27.21
C PRO A 7 -40.18 51.87 -26.69
N HIS A 8 -38.87 52.06 -26.86
CA HIS A 8 -37.87 51.24 -26.18
C HIS A 8 -37.90 51.57 -24.68
N GLY A 9 -38.55 50.72 -23.89
CA GLY A 9 -38.47 50.76 -22.43
C GLY A 9 -37.03 50.52 -21.98
N ARG A 10 -36.47 51.46 -21.22
CA ARG A 10 -35.17 51.27 -20.55
C ARG A 10 -35.29 50.10 -19.57
N PRO A 11 -34.31 49.18 -19.48
CA PRO A 11 -34.34 48.11 -18.50
C PRO A 11 -34.46 48.71 -17.10
N ASN A 12 -35.47 48.24 -16.34
CA ASN A 12 -35.75 48.73 -15.00
C ASN A 12 -34.59 48.29 -14.10
N LYS A 13 -33.80 49.24 -13.57
CA LYS A 13 -32.62 48.97 -12.73
C LYS A 13 -32.91 48.01 -11.57
N LEU A 14 -34.15 47.99 -11.09
CA LEU A 14 -34.62 47.07 -10.05
C LEU A 14 -34.63 45.61 -10.53
N GLN A 15 -35.08 45.36 -11.76
CA GLN A 15 -35.14 44.03 -12.37
C GLN A 15 -33.73 43.45 -12.61
N ASP A 16 -32.79 44.29 -13.05
CA ASP A 16 -31.39 43.89 -13.23
C ASP A 16 -30.70 43.58 -11.88
N ALA A 17 -31.00 44.35 -10.84
CA ALA A 17 -30.50 44.11 -9.50
C ALA A 17 -31.05 42.79 -8.91
N MET A 18 -32.35 42.53 -9.07
CA MET A 18 -32.99 41.28 -8.65
C MET A 18 -32.42 40.06 -9.38
N ARG A 19 -32.17 40.17 -10.70
CA ARG A 19 -31.57 39.08 -11.49
C ARG A 19 -30.14 38.75 -11.06
N LYS A 20 -29.33 39.77 -10.74
CA LYS A 20 -27.97 39.58 -10.18
C LYS A 20 -28.02 38.97 -8.78
N MET A 21 -28.99 39.36 -7.95
CA MET A 21 -29.17 38.81 -6.60
C MET A 21 -29.61 37.33 -6.66
N GLN A 22 -30.55 36.99 -7.53
CA GLN A 22 -30.98 35.60 -7.75
C GLN A 22 -29.86 34.73 -8.34
N PHE A 23 -29.04 35.27 -9.25
CA PHE A 23 -27.86 34.57 -9.76
C PHE A 23 -26.80 34.32 -8.69
N ARG A 24 -26.51 35.31 -7.82
CA ARG A 24 -25.57 35.18 -6.71
C ARG A 24 -26.05 34.19 -5.64
N ALA A 25 -27.35 34.20 -5.33
CA ALA A 25 -27.95 33.24 -4.41
C ALA A 25 -27.92 31.81 -4.98
N GLY A 26 -28.21 31.64 -6.27
CA GLY A 26 -28.10 30.34 -6.94
C GLY A 26 -26.66 29.81 -6.97
N LEU A 27 -25.68 30.68 -7.22
CA LEU A 27 -24.26 30.33 -7.20
C LEU A 27 -23.81 29.91 -5.78
N ALA A 28 -24.23 30.66 -4.75
CA ALA A 28 -23.92 30.35 -3.35
C ALA A 28 -24.54 29.02 -2.90
N SER A 29 -25.78 28.73 -3.29
CA SER A 29 -26.43 27.44 -3.01
C SER A 29 -25.74 26.27 -3.73
N LEU A 30 -25.25 26.50 -4.96
CA LEU A 30 -24.48 25.48 -5.70
C LEU A 30 -23.14 25.20 -5.01
N PHE A 31 -22.41 26.22 -4.59
CA PHE A 31 -21.15 26.05 -3.84
C PHE A 31 -21.38 25.35 -2.49
N LEU A 32 -22.45 25.69 -1.77
CA LEU A 32 -22.76 25.05 -0.49
C LEU A 32 -23.10 23.56 -0.67
N SER A 33 -23.90 23.23 -1.69
CA SER A 33 -24.26 21.85 -2.01
C SER A 33 -23.04 21.03 -2.47
N LEU A 34 -22.15 21.63 -3.24
CA LEU A 34 -20.92 20.98 -3.71
C LEU A 34 -19.94 20.73 -2.56
N THR A 35 -19.80 21.68 -1.63
CA THR A 35 -18.91 21.53 -0.47
C THR A 35 -19.41 20.40 0.44
N LEU A 36 -20.73 20.31 0.66
CA LEU A 36 -21.34 19.24 1.46
C LEU A 36 -21.18 17.86 0.82
N ALA A 37 -21.30 17.77 -0.52
CA ALA A 37 -21.06 16.54 -1.27
C ALA A 37 -19.60 16.07 -1.19
N ILE A 38 -18.63 16.98 -1.23
CA ILE A 38 -17.20 16.64 -1.15
C ILE A 38 -16.83 16.13 0.25
N THR A 39 -17.37 16.72 1.32
CA THR A 39 -17.11 16.26 2.70
C THR A 39 -17.74 14.92 3.04
N GLY A 40 -18.78 14.47 2.32
CA GLY A 40 -19.42 13.17 2.55
C GLY A 40 -18.64 11.97 2.00
N ILE A 41 -17.65 12.19 1.13
CA ILE A 41 -16.89 11.12 0.45
C ILE A 41 -15.66 10.72 1.27
N THR A 42 -15.18 11.55 2.20
CA THR A 42 -13.92 11.31 2.94
C THR A 42 -14.07 10.45 4.20
N SER A 43 -15.28 9.97 4.52
CA SER A 43 -15.54 9.16 5.73
C SER A 43 -15.40 7.65 5.52
N SER A 44 -14.50 7.19 4.66
CA SER A 44 -14.07 5.79 4.66
C SER A 44 -13.03 5.60 5.77
N ALA A 45 -13.52 5.39 7.00
CA ALA A 45 -12.71 4.79 8.06
C ALA A 45 -12.30 3.39 7.59
N HIS A 46 -11.12 3.27 6.99
CA HIS A 46 -10.52 1.98 6.67
C HIS A 46 -10.20 1.31 8.01
N ALA A 47 -11.06 0.36 8.40
CA ALA A 47 -10.75 -0.52 9.52
C ALA A 47 -9.42 -1.23 9.20
N VAL A 48 -8.48 -1.17 10.13
CA VAL A 48 -7.22 -1.92 10.01
C VAL A 48 -7.59 -3.39 10.04
N ASP A 49 -7.34 -4.09 8.94
CA ASP A 49 -7.49 -5.53 8.88
C ASP A 49 -6.27 -6.17 9.52
N TYR A 50 -6.47 -6.69 10.73
CA TYR A 50 -5.41 -7.38 11.46
C TYR A 50 -5.38 -8.82 10.99
N VAL A 51 -4.19 -9.30 10.60
CA VAL A 51 -3.98 -10.71 10.33
C VAL A 51 -4.15 -11.47 11.64
N ASP A 52 -5.13 -12.38 11.70
CA ASP A 52 -5.26 -13.36 12.78
C ASP A 52 -4.23 -14.50 12.53
N PRO A 53 -3.16 -14.60 13.33
CA PRO A 53 -2.12 -15.58 13.08
C PRO A 53 -2.58 -16.96 13.56
N ALA A 54 -2.84 -17.87 12.62
CA ALA A 54 -3.08 -19.28 12.95
C ALA A 54 -1.86 -19.88 13.71
N PRO A 55 -2.08 -20.71 14.74
CA PRO A 55 -1.01 -21.39 15.46
C PRO A 55 -0.08 -22.18 14.53
N MET A 56 1.23 -22.14 14.79
CA MET A 56 2.23 -22.83 13.96
C MET A 56 1.98 -24.35 13.89
N LEU A 57 1.50 -24.95 14.98
CA LEU A 57 1.14 -26.37 15.07
C LEU A 57 0.02 -26.77 14.10
N GLU A 58 -0.81 -25.82 13.66
CA GLU A 58 -1.84 -26.08 12.64
C GLU A 58 -1.26 -26.02 11.22
N ARG A 59 -0.15 -25.28 11.03
CA ARG A 59 0.48 -24.99 9.73
C ARG A 59 1.60 -25.96 9.39
N VAL A 60 2.31 -26.47 10.39
CA VAL A 60 3.44 -27.38 10.23
C VAL A 60 3.17 -28.66 11.01
N LYS A 61 2.98 -29.77 10.29
CA LYS A 61 2.62 -31.07 10.85
C LYS A 61 3.77 -32.08 10.85
N THR A 62 4.91 -31.72 10.27
CA THR A 62 6.09 -32.59 10.18
C THR A 62 6.72 -32.76 11.56
N ALA A 63 7.00 -34.00 11.97
CA ALA A 63 7.68 -34.28 13.22
C ALA A 63 9.17 -33.90 13.14
N ALA A 64 9.74 -33.49 14.28
CA ALA A 64 11.18 -33.27 14.39
C ALA A 64 11.94 -34.60 14.18
N ARG A 65 13.12 -34.49 13.55
CA ARG A 65 14.02 -35.60 13.24
C ARG A 65 15.47 -35.21 13.49
N ASP A 66 16.38 -36.17 13.49
CA ASP A 66 17.81 -35.90 13.60
C ASP A 66 18.31 -35.03 12.44
N CYS A 67 19.10 -34.00 12.76
CA CYS A 67 19.70 -33.12 11.77
C CYS A 67 20.78 -33.87 10.99
N ARG A 68 20.59 -34.02 9.67
CA ARG A 68 21.65 -34.53 8.78
C ARG A 68 22.36 -33.35 8.12
N PRO A 69 23.69 -33.22 8.25
CA PRO A 69 24.42 -32.17 7.56
C PRO A 69 24.36 -32.41 6.04
N PRO A 70 23.88 -31.44 5.23
CA PRO A 70 23.94 -31.52 3.78
C PRO A 70 25.34 -31.21 3.26
N GLU A 71 25.65 -31.59 2.01
CA GLU A 71 26.91 -31.21 1.34
C GLU A 71 27.03 -29.70 1.14
N SER A 72 25.91 -29.01 0.88
CA SER A 72 25.81 -27.54 0.90
C SER A 72 24.54 -27.12 1.63
N LEU A 73 24.65 -26.08 2.47
CA LEU A 73 23.55 -25.65 3.32
C LEU A 73 22.74 -24.54 2.63
N SER A 74 21.52 -24.88 2.17
CA SER A 74 20.58 -23.86 1.68
C SER A 74 19.85 -23.21 2.85
N VAL A 75 20.03 -21.90 3.04
CA VAL A 75 19.47 -21.15 4.18
C VAL A 75 18.48 -20.10 3.67
N PRO A 76 17.20 -20.15 4.09
CA PRO A 76 16.25 -19.11 3.75
C PRO A 76 16.56 -17.79 4.47
N MET A 77 16.36 -16.67 3.78
CA MET A 77 16.41 -15.31 4.31
C MET A 77 15.04 -14.63 4.17
N ILE A 78 14.71 -13.71 5.08
CA ILE A 78 13.51 -12.86 5.00
C ILE A 78 13.96 -11.50 4.48
N THR A 79 13.21 -10.87 3.59
CA THR A 79 13.52 -9.51 3.14
C THR A 79 13.23 -8.47 4.24
N TRP A 80 14.15 -8.39 5.19
CA TRP A 80 14.25 -7.32 6.17
C TRP A 80 15.65 -6.70 6.14
N GLY A 81 15.77 -5.44 6.56
CA GLY A 81 17.02 -4.68 6.43
C GLY A 81 18.22 -5.26 7.18
N ALA A 82 18.00 -6.12 8.18
CA ALA A 82 19.09 -6.74 8.92
C ALA A 82 19.76 -7.91 8.17
N ASP A 83 19.10 -8.54 7.20
CA ASP A 83 19.69 -9.64 6.41
C ASP A 83 20.79 -9.17 5.45
N THR A 84 20.92 -7.86 5.21
CA THR A 84 22.02 -7.31 4.40
C THR A 84 23.40 -7.61 5.00
N ILE A 85 23.51 -7.69 6.33
CA ILE A 85 24.77 -8.05 7.00
C ILE A 85 25.14 -9.50 6.70
N ALA A 86 24.18 -10.41 6.80
CA ALA A 86 24.38 -11.83 6.50
C ALA A 86 24.75 -12.06 5.03
N ILE A 87 24.08 -11.36 4.11
CA ILE A 87 24.39 -11.41 2.66
C ILE A 87 25.82 -10.93 2.41
N ASN A 88 26.22 -9.81 3.00
CA ASN A 88 27.57 -9.27 2.84
C ASN A 88 28.64 -10.20 3.46
N ALA A 89 28.35 -10.78 4.62
CA ALA A 89 29.23 -11.74 5.29
C ALA A 89 29.41 -13.06 4.52
N ASN A 90 28.42 -13.42 3.68
CA ASN A 90 28.49 -14.57 2.78
C ASN A 90 29.15 -14.24 1.43
N GLY A 91 29.18 -12.97 1.04
CA GLY A 91 29.70 -12.50 -0.24
C GLY A 91 28.67 -12.37 -1.36
N ALA A 92 27.47 -12.94 -1.20
CA ALA A 92 26.21 -12.70 -1.92
C ALA A 92 25.25 -13.87 -1.62
N ALA A 93 24.57 -14.39 -2.64
CA ALA A 93 23.71 -15.57 -2.54
C ALA A 93 24.49 -16.87 -2.28
N GLU A 94 25.72 -16.98 -2.78
CA GLU A 94 26.60 -18.14 -2.59
C GLU A 94 27.86 -17.71 -1.86
N THR A 95 28.37 -18.58 -0.98
CA THR A 95 29.59 -18.28 -0.22
C THR A 95 30.77 -18.03 -1.15
N GLN A 96 31.40 -16.86 -0.99
CA GLN A 96 32.59 -16.50 -1.74
C GLN A 96 33.87 -16.67 -0.90
N GLY A 97 34.99 -16.93 -1.56
CA GLY A 97 36.30 -17.02 -0.90
C GLY A 97 36.69 -15.71 -0.19
N GLY A 98 37.28 -15.81 1.00
CA GLY A 98 37.73 -14.65 1.79
C GLY A 98 36.59 -13.86 2.46
N THR A 99 35.42 -14.48 2.61
CA THR A 99 34.27 -13.94 3.35
C THR A 99 34.21 -14.54 4.75
N LEU A 100 33.45 -13.92 5.67
CA LEU A 100 33.32 -14.42 7.05
C LEU A 100 32.74 -15.83 7.10
N PHE A 101 31.85 -16.18 6.16
CA PHE A 101 31.29 -17.52 6.08
C PHE A 101 32.34 -18.52 5.62
N ASN A 102 33.13 -18.16 4.59
CA ASN A 102 34.22 -19.00 4.11
C ASN A 102 35.30 -19.21 5.19
N ASP A 103 35.68 -18.15 5.90
CA ASP A 103 36.66 -18.20 7.00
C ASP A 103 36.17 -19.09 8.17
N ALA A 104 34.85 -19.21 8.34
CA ALA A 104 34.21 -20.10 9.30
C ALA A 104 34.03 -21.54 8.79
N GLY A 105 34.46 -21.86 7.56
CA GLY A 105 34.28 -23.17 6.94
C GLY A 105 32.84 -23.48 6.53
N LEU A 106 32.01 -22.46 6.36
CA LEU A 106 30.62 -22.59 5.91
C LEU A 106 30.55 -22.52 4.38
N ASP A 107 29.77 -23.42 3.78
CA ASP A 107 29.35 -23.36 2.37
C ASP A 107 27.83 -23.25 2.30
N VAL A 108 27.36 -22.02 2.10
CA VAL A 108 25.96 -21.62 2.26
C VAL A 108 25.41 -20.98 1.00
N ARG A 109 24.23 -21.45 0.61
CA ARG A 109 23.39 -20.80 -0.40
C ARG A 109 22.23 -20.09 0.28
N LEU A 110 22.29 -18.76 0.31
CA LEU A 110 21.20 -17.93 0.80
C LEU A 110 20.14 -17.74 -0.29
N TYR A 111 18.86 -17.91 0.08
CA TYR A 111 17.74 -17.68 -0.85
C TYR A 111 16.57 -17.01 -0.14
N ARG A 112 15.82 -16.17 -0.84
CA ARG A 112 14.68 -15.46 -0.27
C ARG A 112 13.46 -16.36 -0.10
N GLU A 113 12.91 -16.39 1.10
CA GLU A 113 11.60 -16.98 1.41
C GLU A 113 10.94 -16.16 2.50
N ASP A 114 10.00 -15.28 2.16
CA ASP A 114 9.41 -14.34 3.11
C ASP A 114 8.30 -14.98 3.98
N VAL A 115 7.94 -16.24 3.72
CA VAL A 115 6.92 -16.97 4.48
C VAL A 115 7.56 -17.92 5.48
N PHE A 116 7.59 -17.51 6.76
CA PHE A 116 8.20 -18.31 7.85
C PHE A 116 7.70 -19.77 7.91
N ALA A 117 6.39 -20.01 7.74
CA ALA A 117 5.85 -21.37 7.74
C ALA A 117 6.46 -22.27 6.65
N LYS A 118 6.83 -21.70 5.48
CA LYS A 118 7.52 -22.44 4.42
C LYS A 118 8.97 -22.72 4.79
N GLN A 119 9.67 -21.78 5.44
CA GLN A 119 11.03 -21.99 5.94
C GLN A 119 11.08 -23.14 6.96
N VAL A 120 10.18 -23.14 7.94
CA VAL A 120 10.09 -24.20 8.95
C VAL A 120 9.75 -25.54 8.30
N SER A 121 8.79 -25.56 7.37
CA SER A 121 8.46 -26.77 6.61
C SER A 121 9.67 -27.31 5.84
N ALA A 122 10.44 -26.44 5.15
CA ALA A 122 11.64 -26.83 4.42
C ALA A 122 12.74 -27.39 5.34
N PHE A 123 12.92 -26.82 6.54
CA PHE A 123 13.89 -27.33 7.52
C PHE A 123 13.52 -28.72 8.07
N LEU A 124 12.22 -28.99 8.26
CA LEU A 124 11.75 -30.25 8.83
C LEU A 124 11.59 -31.38 7.81
N ASN A 125 11.61 -31.09 6.51
CA ASN A 125 11.37 -32.05 5.42
C ASN A 125 12.66 -32.69 4.91
#